data_AF-A0A364Y3H0-F1
#
_entry.id   AF-A0A364Y3H0-F1
#
_cell.length_a   1.000
_cell.length_b   1.000
_cell.length_c   1.000
_cell.angle_alpha   90.00
_cell.angle_beta   90.00
_cell.angle_gamma   90.00
#
_symmetry.space_group_name_H-M   'P 1'
#
loop_
_entity.id
_entity.type
_entity.pdbx_description
1 polymer ?
#
loop_
_entity_poly.entity_id
_entity_poly.type
_entity_poly.pdbx_seq_one_letter_code
_entity_poly.pdbx_strand_id
1 'polypeptide(L)'
;MMHEKQVHILVGCADARDLSQVQLDAVAKVTSEFKDNGIEIEMHAIRAAGSFVSPDVVMDIKRTFEQVQRNADATMPIKYFVHIQTHGHLTEDSNDHYISHVHDLRIVDGSPLNCGMLGASTVGVEIEQMIIEEKPVIAINGKRVVIDNDTKIKNLLQHHYAYDGYLAGDWIKSIDLLRTHPRHQRTVLEKSIATDPELKMLDIKITCGIMDYAIHALIRVDDGDPAVTFWDEVQMEVRKHSQNDRSAKDVLIHQSQKQKPLAGLLSMSDPRMASRTLAANHYMSMKNIAHSGDYLPNTVFNMTGTSFDIPHTPFGPYVVAGFFYAVKHLKLTDQMVMGYDKHQTSRIVQKVHNDPIMNMIVEKFEVNLIKLNQVELIN
;
A
#
# COMPACT_ATOMS: atom_id res chain seq x y z
N MET A 1 25.20 16.53 20.65
CA MET A 1 24.75 15.85 19.40
C MET A 1 23.65 16.69 18.82
N MET A 2 23.70 16.99 17.53
CA MET A 2 22.60 17.68 16.86
C MET A 2 21.43 16.70 16.79
N HIS A 3 20.29 17.07 17.39
CA HIS A 3 19.07 16.28 17.24
C HIS A 3 18.55 16.46 15.82
N GLU A 4 18.20 15.37 15.14
CA GLU A 4 17.62 15.41 13.80
C GLU A 4 16.38 14.53 13.74
N LYS A 5 15.49 14.82 12.79
CA LYS A 5 14.33 13.99 12.48
C LYS A 5 14.50 13.34 11.11
N GLN A 6 14.14 12.07 10.99
CA GLN A 6 14.07 11.37 9.72
C GLN A 6 12.64 10.89 9.47
N VAL A 7 12.10 11.27 8.32
CA VAL A 7 10.77 10.87 7.88
C VAL A 7 10.93 9.81 6.81
N HIS A 8 10.43 8.62 7.09
CA HIS A 8 10.47 7.47 6.21
C HIS A 8 9.06 7.15 5.73
N ILE A 9 8.89 6.98 4.42
CA ILE A 9 7.62 6.56 3.83
C ILE A 9 7.84 5.26 3.05
N LEU A 10 7.25 4.17 3.50
CA LEU A 10 7.20 2.91 2.76
C LEU A 10 6.02 2.94 1.78
N VAL A 11 6.34 2.94 0.48
CA VAL A 11 5.37 2.65 -0.59
C VAL A 11 5.42 1.14 -0.83
N GLY A 12 4.54 0.42 -0.15
CA GLY A 12 4.44 -1.04 -0.17
C GLY A 12 3.21 -1.54 -0.90
N CYS A 13 3.14 -2.86 -1.11
CA CYS A 13 2.00 -3.48 -1.76
C CYS A 13 0.82 -3.58 -0.77
N ALA A 14 -0.41 -3.53 -1.28
CA ALA A 14 -1.62 -3.82 -0.49
C ALA A 14 -1.75 -5.29 -0.03
N ASP A 15 -0.76 -6.13 -0.39
CA ASP A 15 -0.73 -7.56 -0.09
C ASP A 15 -0.90 -7.84 1.43
N ALA A 16 -1.74 -8.82 1.75
CA ALA A 16 -2.07 -9.22 3.11
C ALA A 16 -0.85 -9.71 3.91
N ARG A 17 0.21 -10.13 3.20
CA ARG A 17 1.47 -10.68 3.75
C ARG A 17 2.55 -9.62 3.94
N ASP A 18 2.35 -8.39 3.46
CA ASP A 18 3.36 -7.32 3.47
C ASP A 18 3.62 -6.67 4.85
N LEU A 19 3.05 -7.25 5.91
CA LEU A 19 3.33 -6.90 7.30
C LEU A 19 3.38 -8.18 8.12
N SER A 20 4.30 -8.24 9.08
CA SER A 20 4.43 -9.30 10.07
C SER A 20 4.77 -8.71 11.44
N GLN A 21 4.52 -9.45 12.51
CA GLN A 21 4.98 -9.05 13.84
C GLN A 21 6.50 -8.86 13.88
N VAL A 22 7.26 -9.73 13.21
CA VAL A 22 8.73 -9.60 13.09
C VAL A 22 9.15 -8.24 12.51
N GLN A 23 8.42 -7.75 11.50
CA GLN A 23 8.68 -6.42 10.92
C GLN A 23 8.36 -5.30 11.91
N LEU A 24 7.25 -5.41 12.65
CA LEU A 24 6.85 -4.40 13.64
C LEU A 24 7.86 -4.32 14.79
N ASP A 25 8.32 -5.47 15.28
CA ASP A 25 9.29 -5.57 16.37
C ASP A 25 10.65 -5.01 15.95
N ALA A 26 11.10 -5.32 14.72
CA ALA A 26 12.34 -4.78 14.17
C ALA A 26 12.29 -3.25 14.02
N VAL A 27 11.18 -2.72 13.49
CA VAL A 27 10.98 -1.25 13.37
C VAL A 27 11.00 -0.59 14.75
N ALA A 28 10.27 -1.14 15.73
CA ALA A 28 10.21 -0.59 17.08
C ALA A 28 11.58 -0.61 17.76
N LYS A 29 12.33 -1.71 17.63
CA LYS A 29 13.67 -1.85 18.18
C LYS A 29 14.65 -0.83 17.60
N VAL A 30 14.81 -0.80 16.27
CA VAL A 30 15.77 0.09 15.61
C VAL A 30 15.38 1.55 15.80
N THR A 31 14.07 1.87 15.84
CA THR A 31 13.59 3.21 16.19
C THR A 31 14.06 3.64 17.58
N SER A 32 14.02 2.75 18.57
CA SER A 32 14.52 3.03 19.92
C SER A 32 16.03 3.28 19.92
N GLU A 33 16.80 2.48 19.19
CA GLU A 33 18.26 2.62 19.08
C GLU A 33 18.66 3.96 18.41
N PHE A 34 17.93 4.38 17.38
CA PHE A 34 18.14 5.69 16.73
C PHE A 34 17.77 6.86 17.65
N LYS A 35 16.69 6.71 18.44
CA LYS A 35 16.29 7.71 19.42
C LYS A 35 17.37 7.93 20.48
N ASP A 36 18.02 6.87 20.94
CA ASP A 36 19.13 6.96 21.90
C ASP A 36 20.35 7.70 21.31
N ASN A 37 20.48 7.72 19.98
CA ASN A 37 21.49 8.48 19.24
C ASN A 37 21.05 9.92 18.89
N GLY A 38 19.89 10.37 19.38
CA GLY A 38 19.36 11.71 19.12
C GLY A 38 18.68 11.87 17.75
N ILE A 39 18.27 10.77 17.13
CA ILE A 39 17.56 10.76 15.84
C ILE A 39 16.09 10.37 16.06
N GLU A 40 15.16 11.29 15.81
CA GLU A 40 13.73 11.00 15.84
C GLU A 40 13.29 10.37 14.51
N ILE A 41 12.78 9.14 14.56
CA ILE A 41 12.25 8.45 13.38
C ILE A 41 10.73 8.57 13.34
N GLU A 42 10.20 9.00 12.20
CA GLU A 42 8.77 8.94 11.88
C GLU A 42 8.56 8.06 10.64
N MET A 43 7.81 6.97 10.79
CA MET A 43 7.63 5.96 9.74
C MET A 43 6.18 5.88 9.28
N HIS A 44 5.95 6.14 7.99
CA HIS A 44 4.64 6.02 7.36
C HIS A 44 4.59 4.84 6.39
N ALA A 45 3.39 4.34 6.11
CA ALA A 45 3.18 3.30 5.12
C ALA A 45 2.00 3.62 4.20
N ILE A 46 2.31 3.82 2.91
CA ILE A 46 1.35 3.93 1.83
C ILE A 46 1.24 2.55 1.17
N ARG A 47 0.04 1.96 1.19
CA ARG A 47 -0.23 0.64 0.62
C ARG A 47 -1.00 0.80 -0.68
N ALA A 48 -0.26 0.72 -1.78
CA ALA A 48 -0.81 0.78 -3.13
C ALA A 48 -0.73 -0.61 -3.76
N ALA A 49 -1.75 -1.03 -4.51
CA ALA A 49 -1.71 -2.31 -5.22
C ALA A 49 -0.47 -2.34 -6.14
N GLY A 50 0.40 -3.35 -5.97
CA GLY A 50 1.63 -3.49 -6.76
C GLY A 50 2.68 -2.40 -6.54
N SER A 51 2.52 -1.56 -5.51
CA SER A 51 3.45 -0.46 -5.19
C SER A 51 3.64 0.53 -6.36
N PHE A 52 2.61 0.71 -7.20
CA PHE A 52 2.62 1.69 -8.28
C PHE A 52 2.67 3.11 -7.72
N VAL A 53 3.63 3.91 -8.18
CA VAL A 53 3.72 5.34 -7.86
C VAL A 53 2.81 6.10 -8.82
N SER A 54 1.52 6.16 -8.48
CA SER A 54 0.54 6.98 -9.19
C SER A 54 0.59 8.44 -8.70
N PRO A 55 -0.06 9.39 -9.40
CA PRO A 55 -0.20 10.77 -8.92
C PRO A 55 -0.77 10.88 -7.50
N ASP A 56 -1.68 9.98 -7.11
CA ASP A 56 -2.23 9.95 -5.74
C ASP A 56 -1.18 9.56 -4.70
N VAL A 57 -0.31 8.59 -5.02
CA VAL A 57 0.80 8.22 -4.14
C VAL A 57 1.79 9.37 -3.98
N VAL A 58 2.10 10.08 -5.07
CA VAL A 58 2.96 11.30 -5.02
C VAL A 58 2.32 12.37 -4.14
N MET A 59 1.01 12.57 -4.27
CA MET A 59 0.26 13.52 -3.43
C MET A 59 0.25 13.10 -1.96
N ASP A 60 0.14 11.81 -1.68
CA ASP A 60 0.19 11.28 -0.32
C ASP A 60 1.57 11.46 0.33
N ILE A 61 2.65 11.22 -0.43
CA ILE A 61 4.03 11.53 -0.01
C ILE A 61 4.16 13.02 0.33
N LYS A 62 3.70 13.89 -0.57
CA LYS A 62 3.76 15.34 -0.40
C LYS A 62 3.02 15.80 0.86
N ARG A 63 1.79 15.37 1.05
CA ARG A 63 0.98 15.71 2.22
C ARG A 63 1.61 15.23 3.52
N THR A 64 2.20 14.04 3.51
CA THR A 64 2.93 13.52 4.67
C THR A 64 4.10 14.43 5.03
N PHE A 65 4.93 14.81 4.06
CA PHE A 65 6.04 15.73 4.29
C PHE A 65 5.59 17.12 4.75
N GLU A 66 4.55 17.69 4.12
CA GLU A 66 3.97 18.96 4.55
C GLU A 66 3.46 18.91 5.99
N GLN A 67 2.77 17.82 6.37
CA GLN A 67 2.27 17.65 7.73
C GLN A 67 3.40 17.58 8.75
N VAL A 68 4.47 16.84 8.43
CA VAL A 68 5.64 16.77 9.32
C VAL A 68 6.29 18.14 9.45
N GLN A 69 6.48 18.87 8.35
CA GLN A 69 7.08 20.21 8.38
C GLN A 69 6.26 21.21 9.22
N ARG A 70 4.93 21.12 9.16
CA ARG A 70 4.04 21.98 9.97
C ARG A 70 4.13 21.68 11.48
N ASN A 71 4.42 20.44 11.83
CA ASN A 71 4.45 19.97 13.22
C ASN A 71 5.86 19.98 13.82
N ALA A 72 6.90 20.07 13.00
CA ALA A 72 8.28 20.01 13.45
C ALA A 72 8.75 21.33 14.07
N ASP A 73 9.69 21.24 15.00
CA ASP A 73 10.45 22.39 15.48
C ASP A 73 11.27 22.98 14.31
N ALA A 74 11.11 24.27 14.07
CA ALA A 74 11.79 24.99 12.99
C ALA A 74 13.33 24.91 13.04
N THR A 75 13.89 24.57 14.20
CA THR A 75 15.34 24.43 14.40
C THR A 75 15.85 23.00 14.18
N MET A 76 14.95 22.01 14.06
CA MET A 76 15.31 20.62 13.90
C MET A 76 15.50 20.27 12.42
N PRO A 77 16.70 19.83 11.99
CA PRO A 77 16.90 19.37 10.62
C PRO A 77 16.10 18.10 10.35
N ILE A 78 15.44 18.06 9.19
CA ILE A 78 14.60 16.94 8.76
C ILE A 78 15.18 16.32 7.49
N LYS A 79 15.36 14.99 7.48
CA LYS A 79 15.72 14.20 6.30
C LYS A 79 14.52 13.39 5.82
N TYR A 80 14.39 13.24 4.50
CA TYR A 80 13.23 12.61 3.87
C TYR A 80 13.65 11.38 3.07
N PHE A 81 12.98 10.26 3.35
CA PHE A 81 13.25 8.98 2.72
C PHE A 81 11.96 8.36 2.20
N VAL A 82 12.01 7.82 0.98
CA VAL A 82 10.92 7.02 0.41
C VAL A 82 11.46 5.64 0.03
N HIS A 83 10.78 4.60 0.48
CA HIS A 83 11.15 3.21 0.24
C HIS A 83 10.11 2.57 -0.67
N ILE A 84 10.48 2.28 -1.91
CA ILE A 84 9.60 1.59 -2.85
C ILE A 84 9.85 0.09 -2.75
N GLN A 85 8.88 -0.62 -2.19
CA GLN A 85 8.99 -2.06 -1.97
C GLN A 85 7.90 -2.80 -2.71
N THR A 86 8.29 -3.67 -3.64
CA THR A 86 7.38 -4.66 -4.25
C THR A 86 7.60 -6.00 -3.57
N HIS A 87 6.84 -7.03 -3.96
CA HIS A 87 7.08 -8.39 -3.47
C HIS A 87 7.06 -9.41 -4.60
N GLY A 88 7.74 -10.54 -4.41
CA GLY A 88 7.84 -11.63 -5.37
C GLY A 88 8.33 -12.93 -4.75
N HIS A 89 8.46 -13.97 -5.58
CA HIS A 89 9.18 -15.20 -5.26
C HIS A 89 10.40 -15.29 -6.17
N LEU A 90 11.59 -15.19 -5.60
CA LEU A 90 12.80 -15.38 -6.36
C LEU A 90 13.12 -16.87 -6.50
N THR A 91 13.77 -17.23 -7.59
CA THR A 91 14.29 -18.59 -7.78
C THR A 91 15.53 -18.81 -6.92
N GLU A 92 15.85 -20.07 -6.63
CA GLU A 92 17.03 -20.46 -5.83
C GLU A 92 18.38 -20.02 -6.42
N ASP A 93 18.44 -19.78 -7.74
CA ASP A 93 19.63 -19.27 -8.43
C ASP A 93 19.73 -17.75 -8.44
N SER A 94 18.81 -17.04 -7.77
CA SER A 94 18.90 -15.60 -7.59
C SER A 94 19.93 -15.23 -6.52
N ASN A 95 20.58 -14.08 -6.69
CA ASN A 95 21.41 -13.51 -5.63
C ASN A 95 20.52 -12.93 -4.52
N ASP A 96 20.49 -13.61 -3.37
CA ASP A 96 19.67 -13.28 -2.19
C ASP A 96 20.36 -12.31 -1.21
N HIS A 97 21.56 -11.82 -1.56
CA HIS A 97 22.22 -10.77 -0.82
C HIS A 97 21.30 -9.55 -0.66
N TYR A 98 21.51 -8.79 0.41
CA TYR A 98 20.69 -7.62 0.68
C TYR A 98 20.71 -6.60 -0.46
N ILE A 99 21.83 -6.47 -1.17
CA ILE A 99 21.97 -5.65 -2.38
C ILE A 99 22.32 -6.59 -3.53
N SER A 100 21.50 -6.58 -4.57
CA SER A 100 21.68 -7.43 -5.74
C SER A 100 21.41 -6.67 -7.02
N HIS A 101 22.17 -7.01 -8.08
CA HIS A 101 21.91 -6.45 -9.40
C HIS A 101 20.66 -7.11 -10.00
N VAL A 102 19.83 -6.34 -10.69
CA VAL A 102 18.55 -6.83 -11.25
C VAL A 102 18.70 -7.99 -12.25
N HIS A 103 19.86 -8.10 -12.90
CA HIS A 103 20.16 -9.21 -13.81
C HIS A 103 20.41 -10.54 -13.10
N ASP A 104 20.77 -10.48 -11.82
CA ASP A 104 21.01 -11.65 -10.97
C ASP A 104 19.72 -12.11 -10.26
N LEU A 105 18.59 -11.48 -10.57
CA LEU A 105 17.28 -11.80 -10.00
C LEU A 105 16.38 -12.45 -11.05
N ARG A 106 15.77 -13.56 -10.65
CA ARG A 106 14.83 -14.33 -11.45
C ARG A 106 13.61 -14.64 -10.62
N ILE A 107 12.44 -14.55 -11.25
CA ILE A 107 11.15 -14.73 -10.59
C ILE A 107 10.65 -16.15 -10.88
N VAL A 108 10.11 -16.82 -9.87
CA VAL A 108 9.43 -18.11 -10.06
C VAL A 108 8.10 -17.85 -10.78
N ASP A 109 8.00 -18.29 -12.03
CA ASP A 109 6.81 -18.12 -12.85
C ASP A 109 5.57 -18.76 -12.20
N GLY A 110 4.45 -18.05 -12.22
CA GLY A 110 3.17 -18.52 -11.66
C GLY A 110 3.13 -18.67 -10.14
N SER A 111 4.20 -18.27 -9.41
CA SER A 111 4.24 -18.37 -7.95
C SER A 111 3.07 -17.62 -7.30
N PRO A 112 2.38 -18.21 -6.31
CA PRO A 112 1.33 -17.53 -5.54
C PRO A 112 1.88 -16.42 -4.62
N LEU A 113 3.20 -16.26 -4.52
CA LEU A 113 3.84 -15.17 -3.77
C LEU A 113 4.16 -13.96 -4.64
N ASN A 114 4.05 -14.10 -5.96
CA ASN A 114 4.19 -12.98 -6.88
C ASN A 114 3.05 -11.98 -6.69
N CYS A 115 3.33 -10.72 -6.99
CA CYS A 115 2.33 -9.67 -6.97
C CYS A 115 1.20 -9.96 -7.97
N GLY A 116 -0.05 -9.92 -7.49
CA GLY A 116 -1.24 -10.09 -8.34
C GLY A 116 -1.34 -9.04 -9.45
N MET A 117 -0.63 -7.92 -9.31
CA MET A 117 -0.61 -6.83 -10.30
C MET A 117 0.22 -7.14 -11.56
N LEU A 118 0.88 -8.30 -11.64
CA LEU A 118 1.41 -8.83 -12.91
C LEU A 118 0.31 -8.98 -13.98
N GLY A 119 -0.94 -9.21 -13.57
CA GLY A 119 -2.11 -9.30 -14.46
C GLY A 119 -3.15 -8.20 -14.24
N ALA A 120 -2.73 -7.00 -13.82
CA ALA A 120 -3.67 -5.94 -13.42
C ALA A 120 -4.56 -5.42 -14.56
N SER A 121 -4.07 -5.39 -15.80
CA SER A 121 -4.88 -5.00 -16.97
C SER A 121 -6.09 -5.91 -17.15
N THR A 122 -5.96 -7.21 -16.85
CA THR A 122 -7.10 -8.13 -16.82
C THR A 122 -8.14 -7.72 -15.78
N VAL A 123 -7.70 -7.23 -14.61
CA VAL A 123 -8.61 -6.68 -13.59
C VAL A 123 -9.32 -5.43 -14.12
N GLY A 124 -8.62 -4.56 -14.85
CA GLY A 124 -9.23 -3.39 -15.52
C GLY A 124 -10.31 -3.79 -16.54
N VAL A 125 -10.02 -4.78 -17.38
CA VAL A 125 -11.00 -5.35 -18.34
C VAL A 125 -12.21 -5.93 -17.61
N GLU A 126 -12.00 -6.64 -16.51
CA GLU A 126 -13.09 -7.20 -15.70
C GLU A 126 -13.97 -6.12 -15.05
N ILE A 127 -13.39 -4.99 -14.65
CA ILE A 127 -14.13 -3.83 -14.14
C ILE A 127 -14.94 -3.20 -15.28
N GLU A 128 -14.34 -2.99 -16.45
CA GLU A 128 -15.05 -2.46 -17.62
C GLU A 128 -16.24 -3.36 -18.02
N GLN A 129 -16.04 -4.68 -18.03
CA GLN A 129 -17.10 -5.65 -18.28
C GLN A 129 -18.21 -5.55 -17.23
N MET A 130 -17.86 -5.44 -15.95
CA MET A 130 -18.83 -5.24 -14.88
C MET A 130 -19.67 -3.98 -15.11
N ILE A 131 -19.05 -2.86 -15.50
CA ILE A 131 -19.76 -1.60 -15.78
C ILE A 131 -20.78 -1.79 -16.92
N ILE A 132 -20.42 -2.52 -17.98
CA ILE A 132 -21.32 -2.81 -19.12
C ILE A 132 -22.48 -3.71 -18.70
N GLU A 133 -22.22 -4.69 -17.84
CA GLU A 133 -23.24 -5.63 -17.35
C GLU A 133 -24.26 -4.95 -16.43
N GLU A 134 -23.78 -4.17 -15.46
CA GLU A 134 -24.63 -3.50 -14.46
C GLU A 134 -25.37 -2.28 -15.03
N LYS A 135 -24.85 -1.67 -16.10
CA LYS A 135 -25.42 -0.48 -16.74
C LYS A 135 -25.79 0.62 -15.74
N PRO A 136 -24.83 1.06 -14.91
CA PRO A 136 -25.10 2.00 -13.83
C PRO A 136 -25.61 3.33 -14.38
N VAL A 137 -26.43 4.02 -13.59
CA VAL A 137 -26.89 5.38 -13.89
C VAL A 137 -26.06 6.36 -13.10
N ILE A 138 -25.16 7.08 -13.77
CA ILE A 138 -24.18 7.95 -13.13
C ILE A 138 -24.41 9.41 -13.55
N ALA A 139 -24.20 10.33 -12.62
CA ALA A 139 -24.22 11.74 -12.91
C ALA A 139 -22.91 12.16 -13.60
N ILE A 140 -23.02 12.68 -14.82
CA ILE A 140 -21.91 13.27 -15.59
C ILE A 140 -22.35 14.66 -16.02
N ASN A 141 -21.61 15.69 -15.58
CA ASN A 141 -21.95 17.11 -15.86
C ASN A 141 -23.41 17.46 -15.50
N GLY A 142 -23.89 16.97 -14.35
CA GLY A 142 -25.25 17.19 -13.86
C GLY A 142 -26.35 16.42 -14.60
N LYS A 143 -26.03 15.60 -15.62
CA LYS A 143 -26.97 14.75 -16.34
C LYS A 143 -26.85 13.30 -15.88
N ARG A 144 -27.99 12.61 -15.74
CA ARG A 144 -28.01 11.17 -15.47
C ARG A 144 -27.76 10.41 -16.77
N VAL A 145 -26.69 9.63 -16.82
CA VAL A 145 -26.27 8.85 -17.99
C VAL A 145 -26.24 7.37 -17.61
N VAL A 146 -26.93 6.53 -18.39
CA VAL A 146 -26.84 5.06 -18.28
C VAL A 146 -25.60 4.60 -19.03
N ILE A 147 -24.64 3.97 -18.36
CA ILE A 147 -23.37 3.53 -18.96
C ILE A 147 -23.57 2.14 -19.60
N ASP A 148 -23.90 2.10 -20.90
CA ASP A 148 -24.26 0.86 -21.62
C ASP A 148 -23.33 0.53 -22.79
N ASN A 149 -22.26 1.30 -22.99
CA ASN A 149 -21.29 1.11 -24.07
C ASN A 149 -19.96 1.78 -23.76
N ASP A 150 -18.93 1.41 -24.52
CA ASP A 150 -17.56 1.89 -24.44
C ASP A 150 -17.42 3.42 -24.44
N THR A 151 -18.17 4.13 -25.28
CA THR A 151 -18.10 5.59 -25.35
C THR A 151 -18.52 6.21 -24.01
N LYS A 152 -19.53 5.63 -23.37
CA LYS A 152 -19.99 6.09 -22.06
C LYS A 152 -19.05 5.70 -20.92
N ILE A 153 -18.36 4.55 -21.02
CA ILE A 153 -17.29 4.19 -20.07
C ILE A 153 -16.15 5.20 -20.17
N LYS A 154 -15.71 5.54 -21.38
CA LYS A 154 -14.68 6.59 -21.58
C LYS A 154 -15.12 7.92 -20.97
N ASN A 155 -16.37 8.34 -21.19
CA ASN A 155 -16.89 9.56 -20.58
C ASN A 155 -16.89 9.50 -19.03
N LEU A 156 -17.21 8.34 -18.45
CA LEU A 156 -17.13 8.11 -17.01
C LEU A 156 -15.69 8.23 -16.50
N LEU A 157 -14.74 7.55 -17.17
CA LEU A 157 -13.33 7.55 -16.80
C LEU A 157 -12.71 8.94 -16.94
N GLN A 158 -13.05 9.67 -18.00
CA GLN A 158 -12.59 11.03 -18.21
C GLN A 158 -13.17 11.99 -17.17
N HIS A 159 -14.47 11.91 -16.88
CA HIS A 159 -15.13 12.84 -15.97
C HIS A 159 -14.72 12.63 -14.51
N HIS A 160 -14.68 11.37 -14.07
CA HIS A 160 -14.44 11.04 -12.66
C HIS A 160 -12.97 10.80 -12.36
N TYR A 161 -12.19 10.22 -13.28
CA TYR A 161 -10.80 9.80 -13.02
C TYR A 161 -9.77 10.55 -13.89
N ALA A 162 -10.20 11.56 -14.65
CA ALA A 162 -9.35 12.34 -15.57
C ALA A 162 -8.56 11.47 -16.58
N TYR A 163 -9.11 10.32 -16.95
CA TYR A 163 -8.49 9.37 -17.87
C TYR A 163 -9.06 9.51 -19.28
N ASP A 164 -8.21 9.79 -20.27
CA ASP A 164 -8.57 10.00 -21.68
C ASP A 164 -7.90 8.98 -22.61
N GLY A 165 -7.53 7.81 -22.09
CA GLY A 165 -6.88 6.75 -22.85
C GLY A 165 -7.85 5.75 -23.49
N TYR A 166 -7.31 4.61 -23.92
CA TYR A 166 -8.09 3.52 -24.50
C TYR A 166 -8.78 2.68 -23.41
N LEU A 167 -9.84 1.96 -23.80
CA LEU A 167 -10.39 0.90 -22.96
C LEU A 167 -9.55 -0.38 -23.18
N ALA A 168 -9.95 -1.49 -22.55
CA ALA A 168 -9.19 -2.73 -22.39
C ALA A 168 -8.22 -2.71 -21.19
N GLY A 169 -8.62 -2.03 -20.12
CA GLY A 169 -7.88 -2.01 -18.86
C GLY A 169 -6.66 -1.08 -18.86
N ASP A 170 -6.44 -0.28 -19.90
CA ASP A 170 -5.27 0.61 -20.05
C ASP A 170 -5.18 1.71 -18.97
N TRP A 171 -6.26 1.94 -18.23
CA TRP A 171 -6.28 2.84 -17.07
C TRP A 171 -5.70 2.19 -15.80
N ILE A 172 -5.42 0.87 -15.82
CA ILE A 172 -4.73 0.12 -14.77
C ILE A 172 -3.60 -0.70 -15.41
N LYS A 173 -2.37 -0.20 -15.35
CA LYS A 173 -1.23 -0.90 -15.97
C LYS A 173 -0.77 -2.10 -15.13
N SER A 174 -0.51 -3.20 -15.82
CA SER A 174 0.15 -4.38 -15.25
C SER A 174 1.62 -4.11 -14.92
N ILE A 175 2.16 -4.93 -14.03
CA ILE A 175 3.61 -5.03 -13.84
C ILE A 175 4.15 -5.87 -15.01
N ASP A 176 4.94 -5.25 -15.89
CA ASP A 176 5.52 -5.97 -17.03
C ASP A 176 6.56 -7.00 -16.58
N LEU A 177 7.49 -6.56 -15.72
CA LEU A 177 8.60 -7.37 -15.22
C LEU A 177 8.84 -7.04 -13.74
N LEU A 178 8.46 -7.97 -12.87
CA LEU A 178 8.52 -7.79 -11.42
C LEU A 178 9.93 -7.43 -10.92
N ARG A 179 10.97 -8.07 -11.47
CA ARG A 179 12.37 -7.81 -11.08
C ARG A 179 12.83 -6.37 -11.31
N THR A 180 12.29 -5.68 -12.31
CA THR A 180 12.65 -4.28 -12.65
C THR A 180 11.62 -3.28 -12.13
N HIS A 181 10.47 -3.74 -11.65
CA HIS A 181 9.35 -2.89 -11.28
C HIS A 181 9.70 -1.86 -10.19
N PRO A 182 10.38 -2.20 -9.08
CA PRO A 182 10.78 -1.20 -8.09
C PRO A 182 11.64 -0.08 -8.67
N ARG A 183 12.58 -0.40 -9.58
CA ARG A 183 13.42 0.59 -10.26
C ARG A 183 12.60 1.50 -11.15
N HIS A 184 11.65 0.92 -11.91
CA HIS A 184 10.76 1.70 -12.75
C HIS A 184 9.92 2.69 -11.91
N GLN A 185 9.33 2.22 -10.81
CA GLN A 185 8.55 3.06 -9.90
C GLN A 185 9.41 4.14 -9.22
N ARG A 186 10.66 3.83 -8.86
CA ARG A 186 11.64 4.83 -8.40
C ARG A 186 11.85 5.93 -9.44
N THR A 187 12.09 5.59 -10.70
CA THR A 187 12.25 6.57 -11.78
C THR A 187 10.99 7.42 -11.99
N VAL A 188 9.79 6.84 -11.83
CA VAL A 188 8.53 7.60 -11.89
C VAL A 188 8.45 8.62 -10.76
N LEU A 189 8.81 8.22 -9.53
CA LEU A 189 8.83 9.11 -8.37
C LEU A 189 9.87 10.22 -8.52
N GLU A 190 11.10 9.88 -8.92
CA GLU A 190 12.19 10.85 -9.16
C GLU A 190 11.78 11.92 -10.17
N LYS A 191 11.14 11.52 -11.28
CA LYS A 191 10.61 12.45 -12.28
C LYS A 191 9.51 13.36 -11.72
N SER A 192 8.64 12.80 -10.89
CA SER A 192 7.54 13.55 -10.26
C SER A 192 8.08 14.56 -9.24
N ILE A 193 9.11 14.19 -8.46
CA ILE A 193 9.79 15.09 -7.53
C ILE A 193 10.50 16.21 -8.28
N ALA A 194 11.21 15.90 -9.38
CA ALA A 194 11.95 16.89 -10.15
C ALA A 194 11.06 17.99 -10.76
N THR A 195 9.79 17.68 -11.04
CA THR A 195 8.82 18.62 -11.62
C THR A 195 7.94 19.31 -10.57
N ASP A 196 7.84 18.80 -9.34
CA ASP A 196 7.08 19.42 -8.26
C ASP A 196 7.93 20.50 -7.53
N PRO A 197 7.49 21.77 -7.49
CA PRO A 197 8.25 22.87 -6.89
C PRO A 197 8.57 22.72 -5.40
N GLU A 198 7.72 22.01 -4.66
CA GLU A 198 7.87 21.82 -3.22
C GLU A 198 8.75 20.61 -2.94
N LEU A 199 8.50 19.47 -3.62
CA LEU A 199 9.26 18.25 -3.39
C LEU A 199 10.71 18.36 -3.87
N LYS A 200 10.98 19.03 -5.00
CA LYS A 200 12.36 19.16 -5.54
C LYS A 200 13.34 19.84 -4.58
N MET A 201 12.84 20.63 -3.64
CA MET A 201 13.63 21.36 -2.65
C MET A 201 13.98 20.48 -1.44
N LEU A 202 13.25 19.38 -1.26
CA LEU A 202 13.50 18.37 -0.25
C LEU A 202 14.49 17.38 -0.87
N ASP A 203 15.67 17.23 -0.28
CA ASP A 203 16.68 16.25 -0.73
C ASP A 203 16.22 14.81 -0.43
N ILE A 204 15.15 14.38 -1.10
CA ILE A 204 14.45 13.12 -0.86
C ILE A 204 15.31 11.97 -1.39
N LYS A 205 15.64 11.04 -0.49
CA LYS A 205 16.38 9.82 -0.81
C LYS A 205 15.39 8.68 -1.09
N ILE A 206 15.52 8.03 -2.24
CA ILE A 206 14.58 6.99 -2.67
C ILE A 206 15.32 5.68 -2.81
N THR A 207 14.92 4.67 -2.02
CA THR A 207 15.42 3.31 -2.17
C THR A 207 14.38 2.44 -2.89
N CYS A 208 14.82 1.35 -3.51
CA CYS A 208 13.87 0.38 -4.05
C CYS A 208 14.33 -1.08 -3.93
N GLY A 209 13.37 -1.97 -3.69
CA GLY A 209 13.65 -3.38 -3.43
C GLY A 209 12.45 -4.31 -3.64
N ILE A 210 12.74 -5.61 -3.61
CA ILE A 210 11.78 -6.71 -3.72
C ILE A 210 11.81 -7.49 -2.42
N MET A 211 10.68 -7.54 -1.73
CA MET A 211 10.46 -8.42 -0.60
C MET A 211 10.17 -9.83 -1.10
N ASP A 212 11.06 -10.77 -0.83
CA ASP A 212 10.81 -12.17 -1.11
C ASP A 212 10.21 -12.84 0.12
N TYR A 213 8.92 -13.22 0.01
CA TYR A 213 8.20 -13.87 1.10
C TYR A 213 8.61 -15.34 1.29
N ALA A 214 9.33 -15.98 0.37
CA ALA A 214 9.82 -17.33 0.54
C ALA A 214 11.04 -17.39 1.47
N ILE A 215 11.90 -16.37 1.42
CA ILE A 215 13.10 -16.26 2.27
C ILE A 215 12.98 -15.18 3.35
N HIS A 216 11.83 -14.49 3.40
CA HIS A 216 11.51 -13.44 4.38
C HIS A 216 12.53 -12.29 4.40
N ALA A 217 12.91 -11.83 3.21
CA ALA A 217 13.98 -10.86 3.07
C ALA A 217 13.71 -9.83 1.99
N LEU A 218 13.99 -8.56 2.30
CA LEU A 218 14.10 -7.51 1.29
C LEU A 218 15.42 -7.63 0.54
N ILE A 219 15.37 -7.54 -0.78
CA ILE A 219 16.53 -7.43 -1.66
C ILE A 219 16.46 -6.09 -2.36
N ARG A 220 17.43 -5.22 -2.09
CA ARG A 220 17.59 -3.93 -2.74
C ARG A 220 18.07 -4.11 -4.18
N VAL A 221 17.41 -3.42 -5.09
CA VAL A 221 17.68 -3.46 -6.55
C VAL A 221 18.12 -2.11 -7.09
N ASP A 222 18.63 -1.26 -6.20
CA ASP A 222 19.10 0.09 -6.44
C ASP A 222 20.61 0.24 -6.22
N ASP A 223 21.35 -0.87 -6.27
CA ASP A 223 22.79 -0.93 -6.06
C ASP A 223 23.25 -0.41 -4.67
N GLY A 224 22.32 -0.30 -3.71
CA GLY A 224 22.61 0.21 -2.36
C GLY A 224 22.66 1.74 -2.27
N ASP A 225 22.33 2.46 -3.34
CA ASP A 225 22.37 3.94 -3.39
C ASP A 225 20.95 4.52 -3.51
N PRO A 226 20.49 5.37 -2.57
CA PRO A 226 21.23 5.95 -1.44
C PRO A 226 21.40 4.98 -0.26
N ALA A 227 22.44 5.21 0.54
CA ALA A 227 22.57 4.56 1.84
C ALA A 227 21.47 5.09 2.78
N VAL A 228 20.73 4.19 3.44
CA VAL A 228 19.67 4.57 4.38
C VAL A 228 19.76 3.70 5.62
N THR A 229 20.66 4.11 6.53
CA THR A 229 21.07 3.33 7.70
C THR A 229 19.89 2.79 8.51
N PHE A 230 18.89 3.64 8.83
CA PHE A 230 17.72 3.19 9.59
C PHE A 230 16.99 2.01 8.92
N TRP A 231 16.66 2.14 7.64
CA TRP A 231 15.90 1.10 6.93
C TRP A 231 16.76 -0.14 6.67
N ASP A 232 18.04 0.06 6.35
CA ASP A 232 18.99 -1.04 6.16
C ASP A 232 19.15 -1.87 7.46
N GLU A 233 19.26 -1.21 8.62
CA GLU A 233 19.31 -1.87 9.94
C GLU A 233 18.01 -2.59 10.29
N VAL A 234 16.84 -2.00 10.00
CA VAL A 234 15.54 -2.68 10.17
C VAL A 234 15.51 -3.99 9.36
N GLN A 235 15.94 -3.95 8.10
CA GLN A 235 15.91 -5.14 7.23
C GLN A 235 16.93 -6.20 7.65
N MET A 236 18.10 -5.78 8.15
CA MET A 236 19.05 -6.70 8.77
C MET A 236 18.47 -7.39 10.01
N GLU A 237 17.75 -6.65 10.85
CA GLU A 237 17.15 -7.21 12.06
C GLU A 237 16.02 -8.20 11.73
N VAL A 238 15.23 -7.93 10.69
CA VAL A 238 14.23 -8.88 10.16
C VAL A 238 14.91 -10.17 9.67
N ARG A 239 15.97 -10.06 8.86
CA ARG A 239 16.74 -11.23 8.36
C ARG A 239 17.35 -12.05 9.50
N LYS A 240 17.84 -11.39 10.55
CA LYS A 240 18.40 -12.07 11.72
C LYS A 240 17.35 -12.89 12.47
N HIS A 241 16.15 -12.34 12.64
CA HIS A 241 15.04 -13.01 13.33
C HIS A 241 14.46 -14.16 12.50
N SER A 242 14.34 -14.00 11.18
CA SER A 242 13.79 -15.05 10.32
C SER A 242 14.64 -16.32 10.31
N GLN A 243 15.95 -16.20 10.50
CA GLN A 243 16.88 -17.33 10.53
C GLN A 243 16.94 -18.03 11.90
N ASN A 244 16.83 -17.27 13.01
CA ASN A 244 17.26 -17.73 14.32
C ASN A 244 16.13 -17.93 15.35
N ASP A 245 14.96 -17.32 15.15
CA ASP A 245 13.89 -17.39 16.14
C ASP A 245 12.83 -18.45 15.76
N ARG A 246 12.51 -19.34 16.71
CA ARG A 246 11.50 -20.38 16.55
C ARG A 246 10.08 -19.82 16.56
N SER A 247 9.79 -18.75 17.31
CA SER A 247 8.49 -18.07 17.28
C SER A 247 8.27 -17.32 15.96
N ALA A 248 9.33 -16.71 15.42
CA ALA A 248 9.28 -16.10 14.09
C ALA A 248 8.88 -17.12 13.00
N LYS A 249 9.31 -18.39 13.09
CA LYS A 249 9.01 -19.40 12.06
C LYS A 249 7.51 -19.57 11.80
N ASP A 250 6.67 -19.58 12.83
CA ASP A 250 5.22 -19.75 12.64
C ASP A 250 4.61 -18.53 11.94
N VAL A 251 4.97 -17.31 12.36
CA VAL A 251 4.55 -16.06 11.72
C VAL A 251 4.98 -16.01 10.24
N LEU A 252 6.20 -16.44 9.96
CA LEU A 252 6.80 -16.43 8.63
C LEU A 252 6.19 -17.51 7.72
N ILE A 253 5.80 -18.66 8.26
CA ILE A 253 5.01 -19.67 7.51
C ILE A 253 3.70 -19.05 6.99
N HIS A 254 3.01 -18.23 7.77
CA HIS A 254 1.81 -17.53 7.29
C HIS A 254 2.11 -16.51 6.19
N GLN A 255 3.29 -15.88 6.24
CA GLN A 255 3.74 -14.92 5.23
C GLN A 255 4.11 -15.59 3.89
N SER A 256 4.63 -16.82 3.91
CA SER A 256 5.04 -17.56 2.71
C SER A 256 3.90 -18.39 2.08
N GLN A 257 2.66 -18.20 2.52
CA GLN A 257 1.48 -18.87 1.94
C GLN A 257 0.81 -18.03 0.85
N LYS A 258 -0.06 -18.67 0.07
CA LYS A 258 -0.97 -17.95 -0.83
C LYS A 258 -1.85 -17.00 -0.02
N GLN A 259 -2.01 -15.78 -0.52
CA GLN A 259 -2.82 -14.78 0.16
C GLN A 259 -4.28 -15.24 0.30
N LYS A 260 -4.80 -15.21 1.53
CA LYS A 260 -6.16 -15.55 1.93
C LYS A 260 -6.55 -14.73 3.19
N PRO A 261 -6.70 -13.41 3.03
CA PRO A 261 -7.09 -12.53 4.14
C PRO A 261 -8.50 -12.82 4.63
N LEU A 262 -8.78 -12.40 5.86
CA LEU A 262 -10.09 -12.57 6.49
C LEU A 262 -11.03 -11.40 6.18
N ALA A 263 -10.47 -10.22 5.90
CA ALA A 263 -11.18 -9.00 5.57
C ALA A 263 -10.27 -8.02 4.82
N GLY A 264 -10.87 -7.03 4.17
CA GLY A 264 -10.14 -5.86 3.67
C GLY A 264 -10.15 -4.69 4.65
N LEU A 265 -9.26 -3.72 4.44
CA LEU A 265 -9.15 -2.49 5.20
C LEU A 265 -8.86 -1.31 4.26
N LEU A 266 -9.68 -0.28 4.39
CA LEU A 266 -9.44 1.06 3.88
C LEU A 266 -9.12 1.96 5.07
N SER A 267 -7.91 2.52 5.12
CA SER A 267 -7.51 3.38 6.23
C SER A 267 -6.60 4.53 5.80
N MET A 268 -6.48 5.55 6.65
CA MET A 268 -5.49 6.60 6.45
C MET A 268 -4.07 6.04 6.62
N SER A 269 -3.08 6.63 5.94
CA SER A 269 -1.68 6.42 6.32
C SER A 269 -1.47 6.93 7.76
N ASP A 270 -0.99 6.06 8.64
CA ASP A 270 -0.75 6.37 10.06
C ASP A 270 0.76 6.26 10.37
N PRO A 271 1.39 7.31 10.94
CA PRO A 271 2.81 7.29 11.32
C PRO A 271 3.14 6.24 12.40
N ARG A 272 2.14 5.72 13.09
CA ARG A 272 2.33 4.66 14.10
C ARG A 272 2.23 3.27 13.51
N MET A 273 1.85 3.15 12.22
CA MET A 273 1.58 1.90 11.53
C MET A 273 0.58 0.98 12.27
N ALA A 274 -0.23 1.53 13.17
CA ALA A 274 -1.03 0.74 14.11
C ALA A 274 -2.40 0.34 13.53
N SER A 275 -2.94 1.10 12.58
CA SER A 275 -4.27 0.90 12.00
C SER A 275 -4.52 -0.53 11.54
N ARG A 276 -3.55 -1.15 10.86
CA ARG A 276 -3.67 -2.52 10.36
C ARG A 276 -3.77 -3.55 11.49
N THR A 277 -2.95 -3.40 12.53
CA THR A 277 -2.94 -4.28 13.71
C THR A 277 -4.22 -4.12 14.53
N LEU A 278 -4.63 -2.88 14.79
CA LEU A 278 -5.87 -2.58 15.53
C LEU A 278 -7.09 -3.14 14.82
N ALA A 279 -7.21 -2.92 13.50
CA ALA A 279 -8.31 -3.45 12.70
C ALA A 279 -8.33 -4.99 12.67
N ALA A 280 -7.16 -5.63 12.51
CA ALA A 280 -7.05 -7.08 12.53
C ALA A 280 -7.52 -7.68 13.85
N ASN A 281 -7.03 -7.16 14.97
CA ASN A 281 -7.41 -7.63 16.30
C ASN A 281 -8.90 -7.40 16.58
N HIS A 282 -9.43 -6.23 16.23
CA HIS A 282 -10.84 -5.93 16.37
C HIS A 282 -11.71 -6.91 15.55
N TYR A 283 -11.34 -7.17 14.30
CA TYR A 283 -12.09 -8.07 13.42
C TYR A 283 -12.08 -9.52 13.95
N MET A 284 -10.91 -10.02 14.38
CA MET A 284 -10.81 -11.35 14.96
C MET A 284 -11.65 -11.48 16.22
N SER A 285 -11.62 -10.48 17.12
CA SER A 285 -12.49 -10.41 18.29
C SER A 285 -13.98 -10.41 17.92
N MET A 286 -14.39 -9.56 16.97
CA MET A 286 -15.78 -9.46 16.50
C MET A 286 -16.29 -10.79 15.91
N LYS A 287 -15.41 -11.55 15.24
CA LYS A 287 -15.74 -12.86 14.64
C LYS A 287 -15.50 -14.05 15.59
N ASN A 288 -15.12 -13.82 16.85
CA ASN A 288 -14.76 -14.85 17.84
C ASN A 288 -13.64 -15.79 17.34
N ILE A 289 -12.67 -15.25 16.59
CA ILE A 289 -11.48 -15.97 16.14
C ILE A 289 -10.41 -15.81 17.22
N ALA A 290 -9.85 -16.92 17.71
CA ALA A 290 -8.79 -16.88 18.72
C ALA A 290 -7.52 -16.20 18.16
N HIS A 291 -6.93 -15.28 18.94
CA HIS A 291 -5.70 -14.57 18.57
C HIS A 291 -4.86 -14.23 19.80
N SER A 292 -3.53 -14.07 19.64
CA SER A 292 -2.62 -13.66 20.71
C SER A 292 -2.59 -12.15 20.95
N GLY A 293 -3.03 -11.37 19.95
CA GLY A 293 -2.88 -9.91 19.92
C GLY A 293 -1.73 -9.44 19.02
N ASP A 294 -0.78 -10.33 18.71
CA ASP A 294 0.27 -10.08 17.73
C ASP A 294 -0.30 -10.05 16.31
N TYR A 295 0.32 -9.28 15.42
CA TYR A 295 -0.10 -9.22 14.03
C TYR A 295 0.36 -10.45 13.26
N LEU A 296 -0.61 -11.24 12.80
CA LEU A 296 -0.38 -12.35 11.90
C LEU A 296 -0.43 -11.88 10.42
N PRO A 297 0.59 -12.17 9.60
CA PRO A 297 0.51 -12.00 8.16
C PRO A 297 -0.72 -12.69 7.58
N ASN A 298 -1.19 -12.20 6.43
CA ASN A 298 -2.35 -12.76 5.75
C ASN A 298 -3.68 -12.58 6.50
N THR A 299 -3.78 -11.66 7.47
CA THR A 299 -5.03 -11.39 8.19
C THR A 299 -5.90 -10.36 7.48
N VAL A 300 -5.32 -9.22 7.08
CA VAL A 300 -6.05 -8.09 6.48
C VAL A 300 -5.40 -7.65 5.18
N PHE A 301 -6.20 -7.50 4.12
CA PHE A 301 -5.79 -6.85 2.87
C PHE A 301 -5.95 -5.34 3.01
N ASN A 302 -4.85 -4.58 3.02
CA ASN A 302 -4.88 -3.18 3.45
C ASN A 302 -4.54 -2.23 2.30
N MET A 303 -5.41 -1.25 2.07
CA MET A 303 -5.16 -0.12 1.18
C MET A 303 -5.15 1.15 2.03
N THR A 304 -4.11 1.96 1.86
CA THR A 304 -3.95 3.20 2.62
C THR A 304 -3.62 4.37 1.73
N GLY A 305 -4.12 5.54 2.12
CA GLY A 305 -3.78 6.81 1.49
C GLY A 305 -4.14 7.99 2.39
N THR A 306 -3.48 9.13 2.20
CA THR A 306 -3.74 10.36 2.97
C THR A 306 -4.92 11.16 2.44
N SER A 307 -5.44 10.79 1.27
CA SER A 307 -6.58 11.44 0.61
C SER A 307 -7.90 10.68 0.72
N PHE A 308 -7.92 9.60 1.50
CA PHE A 308 -9.09 8.71 1.61
C PHE A 308 -10.26 9.39 2.33
N ASP A 309 -10.02 10.42 3.14
CA ASP A 309 -11.06 11.15 3.87
C ASP A 309 -11.55 12.43 3.17
N ILE A 310 -11.28 12.57 1.87
CA ILE A 310 -11.80 13.65 1.00
C ILE A 310 -12.97 13.09 0.17
N PRO A 311 -14.24 13.32 0.56
CA PRO A 311 -15.38 12.58 -0.01
C PRO A 311 -15.70 12.86 -1.47
N HIS A 312 -15.26 14.00 -2.02
CA HIS A 312 -15.66 14.48 -3.34
C HIS A 312 -14.60 14.23 -4.42
N THR A 313 -13.51 13.55 -4.08
CA THR A 313 -12.53 13.10 -5.06
C THR A 313 -12.64 11.58 -5.21
N PRO A 314 -12.47 11.04 -6.42
CA PRO A 314 -12.45 9.59 -6.64
C PRO A 314 -11.28 8.93 -5.90
N PHE A 315 -11.31 7.61 -5.81
CA PHE A 315 -10.12 6.82 -5.53
C PHE A 315 -9.26 6.67 -6.80
N GLY A 316 -7.94 6.58 -6.61
CA GLY A 316 -7.02 6.28 -7.70
C GLY A 316 -7.28 4.91 -8.33
N PRO A 317 -6.89 4.69 -9.59
CA PRO A 317 -7.18 3.46 -10.34
C PRO A 317 -6.67 2.20 -9.64
N TYR A 318 -5.51 2.27 -8.98
CA TYR A 318 -4.93 1.13 -8.27
C TYR A 318 -5.61 0.81 -6.94
N VAL A 319 -6.26 1.79 -6.30
CA VAL A 319 -7.11 1.53 -5.13
C VAL A 319 -8.42 0.88 -5.57
N VAL A 320 -9.03 1.37 -6.65
CA VAL A 320 -10.22 0.76 -7.25
C VAL A 320 -9.94 -0.68 -7.69
N ALA A 321 -8.83 -0.92 -8.38
CA ALA A 321 -8.41 -2.25 -8.80
C ALA A 321 -8.14 -3.17 -7.60
N GLY A 322 -7.45 -2.68 -6.56
CA GLY A 322 -7.18 -3.42 -5.34
C GLY A 322 -8.47 -3.80 -4.60
N PHE A 323 -9.43 -2.88 -4.49
CA PHE A 323 -10.72 -3.12 -3.84
C PHE A 323 -11.56 -4.13 -4.63
N PHE A 324 -11.67 -3.96 -5.95
CA PHE A 324 -12.32 -4.94 -6.82
C PHE A 324 -11.68 -6.33 -6.69
N TYR A 325 -10.35 -6.41 -6.71
CA TYR A 325 -9.63 -7.66 -6.54
C TYR A 325 -9.92 -8.32 -5.19
N ALA A 326 -9.90 -7.54 -4.11
CA ALA A 326 -10.23 -8.01 -2.77
C ALA A 326 -11.64 -8.61 -2.70
N VAL A 327 -12.62 -7.94 -3.29
CA VAL A 327 -14.01 -8.40 -3.26
C VAL A 327 -14.24 -9.58 -4.21
N LYS A 328 -13.87 -9.45 -5.48
CA LYS A 328 -14.18 -10.45 -6.52
C LYS A 328 -13.30 -11.69 -6.45
N HIS A 329 -11.99 -11.52 -6.29
CA HIS A 329 -11.00 -12.61 -6.41
C HIS A 329 -10.64 -13.21 -5.06
N LEU A 330 -10.55 -12.39 -4.01
CA LEU A 330 -10.28 -12.88 -2.65
C LEU A 330 -11.55 -13.17 -1.83
N LYS A 331 -12.73 -12.83 -2.36
CA LYS A 331 -14.05 -13.07 -1.73
C LYS A 331 -14.21 -12.34 -0.38
N LEU A 332 -13.58 -11.18 -0.24
CA LEU A 332 -13.67 -10.37 0.98
C LEU A 332 -14.91 -9.47 0.92
N THR A 333 -16.04 -9.98 1.40
CA THR A 333 -17.28 -9.20 1.53
C THR A 333 -17.27 -8.27 2.74
N ASP A 334 -16.50 -8.60 3.78
CA ASP A 334 -16.25 -7.70 4.90
C ASP A 334 -15.08 -6.75 4.58
N GLN A 335 -15.36 -5.46 4.55
CA GLN A 335 -14.39 -4.39 4.28
C GLN A 335 -14.44 -3.38 5.42
N MET A 336 -13.39 -3.35 6.23
CA MET A 336 -13.27 -2.39 7.32
C MET A 336 -12.88 -1.02 6.75
N VAL A 337 -13.48 0.04 7.30
CA VAL A 337 -13.16 1.43 6.97
C VAL A 337 -12.76 2.12 8.27
N MET A 338 -11.52 2.60 8.33
CA MET A 338 -10.91 3.11 9.56
C MET A 338 -10.31 4.50 9.37
N GLY A 339 -10.95 5.49 9.99
CA GLY A 339 -10.37 6.81 10.23
C GLY A 339 -9.82 6.91 11.66
N TYR A 340 -9.17 8.03 11.95
CA TYR A 340 -8.72 8.37 13.30
C TYR A 340 -9.91 8.42 14.28
N ASP A 341 -10.97 9.14 13.89
CA ASP A 341 -12.21 9.31 14.63
C ASP A 341 -13.45 9.02 13.76
N LYS A 342 -14.63 9.06 14.38
CA LYS A 342 -15.93 8.84 13.71
C LYS A 342 -16.19 9.79 12.54
N HIS A 343 -15.73 11.03 12.61
CA HIS A 343 -15.92 12.00 11.53
C HIS A 343 -15.07 11.64 10.32
N GLN A 344 -13.80 11.30 10.54
CA GLN A 344 -12.91 10.86 9.47
C GLN A 344 -13.40 9.55 8.85
N THR A 345 -13.77 8.56 9.65
CA THR A 345 -14.35 7.30 9.17
C THR A 345 -15.59 7.53 8.31
N SER A 346 -16.47 8.45 8.73
CA SER A 346 -17.68 8.79 7.97
C SER A 346 -17.35 9.42 6.61
N ARG A 347 -16.31 10.27 6.53
CA ARG A 347 -15.85 10.86 5.27
C ARG A 347 -15.26 9.82 4.32
N ILE A 348 -14.49 8.85 4.83
CA ILE A 348 -13.96 7.76 4.01
C ILE A 348 -15.09 6.91 3.44
N VAL A 349 -16.08 6.53 4.26
CA VAL A 349 -17.26 5.81 3.79
C VAL A 349 -18.05 6.63 2.76
N GLN A 350 -18.20 7.93 2.97
CA GLN A 350 -18.85 8.81 2.00
C GLN A 350 -18.08 8.84 0.67
N LYS A 351 -16.74 8.83 0.70
CA LYS A 351 -15.90 8.73 -0.51
C LYS A 351 -16.18 7.42 -1.27
N VAL A 352 -16.27 6.29 -0.57
CA VAL A 352 -16.62 4.99 -1.17
C VAL A 352 -17.96 5.04 -1.90
N HIS A 353 -18.97 5.69 -1.30
CA HIS A 353 -20.29 5.84 -1.92
C HIS A 353 -20.32 6.86 -3.06
N ASN A 354 -19.50 7.91 -2.99
CA ASN A 354 -19.43 8.94 -4.03
C ASN A 354 -18.61 8.51 -5.24
N ASP A 355 -17.65 7.60 -5.06
CA ASP A 355 -16.88 7.03 -6.16
C ASP A 355 -17.74 6.05 -6.96
N PRO A 356 -17.97 6.30 -8.27
CA PRO A 356 -18.96 5.56 -9.04
C PRO A 356 -18.60 4.08 -9.24
N ILE A 357 -17.31 3.75 -9.33
CA ILE A 357 -16.87 2.36 -9.52
C ILE A 357 -16.85 1.65 -8.16
N MET A 358 -16.33 2.27 -7.11
CA MET A 358 -16.31 1.68 -5.77
C MET A 358 -17.73 1.39 -5.25
N ASN A 359 -18.65 2.36 -5.40
CA ASN A 359 -20.04 2.16 -4.96
C ASN A 359 -20.72 1.00 -5.71
N MET A 360 -20.46 0.88 -7.02
CA MET A 360 -20.97 -0.24 -7.81
C MET A 360 -20.40 -1.59 -7.35
N ILE A 361 -19.12 -1.66 -6.99
CA ILE A 361 -18.52 -2.86 -6.41
C ILE A 361 -19.22 -3.21 -5.10
N VAL A 362 -19.46 -2.21 -4.24
CA VAL A 362 -20.16 -2.41 -2.96
C VAL A 362 -21.56 -2.97 -3.18
N GLU A 363 -22.32 -2.42 -4.11
CA GLU A 363 -23.68 -2.86 -4.42
C GLU A 363 -23.73 -4.24 -5.07
N LYS A 364 -22.93 -4.49 -6.12
CA LYS A 364 -22.94 -5.75 -6.90
C LYS A 364 -22.53 -6.96 -6.05
N PHE A 365 -21.57 -6.77 -5.15
CA PHE A 365 -20.99 -7.87 -4.36
C PHE A 365 -21.46 -7.87 -2.90
N GLU A 366 -22.47 -7.07 -2.56
CA GLU A 366 -23.05 -6.99 -1.21
C GLU A 366 -21.99 -6.76 -0.12
N VAL A 367 -21.07 -5.82 -0.38
CA VAL A 367 -19.95 -5.55 0.52
C VAL A 367 -20.45 -4.90 1.82
N ASN A 368 -20.06 -5.49 2.94
CA ASN A 368 -20.30 -4.97 4.27
C ASN A 368 -19.18 -4.01 4.69
N LEU A 369 -19.47 -2.70 4.70
CA LEU A 369 -18.55 -1.66 5.14
C LEU A 369 -18.59 -1.52 6.67
N ILE A 370 -17.61 -2.13 7.36
CA ILE A 370 -17.49 -2.12 8.83
C ILE A 370 -16.73 -0.86 9.27
N LYS A 371 -17.41 0.06 9.96
CA LYS A 371 -16.82 1.32 10.42
C LYS A 371 -16.02 1.11 11.71
N LEU A 372 -14.75 1.47 11.70
CA LEU A 372 -13.84 1.42 12.85
C LEU A 372 -13.25 2.81 13.11
N ASN A 373 -12.95 3.12 14.37
CA ASN A 373 -12.32 4.39 14.74
C ASN A 373 -11.05 4.11 15.53
N GLN A 374 -9.93 4.66 15.10
CA GLN A 374 -8.64 4.38 15.73
C GLN A 374 -8.61 4.75 17.21
N VAL A 375 -9.14 5.92 17.57
CA VAL A 375 -9.17 6.38 18.96
C VAL A 375 -9.98 5.47 19.89
N GLU A 376 -10.96 4.72 19.36
CA GLU A 376 -11.78 3.80 20.16
C GLU A 376 -11.08 2.46 20.39
N LEU A 377 -10.10 2.11 19.56
CA LEU A 377 -9.36 0.83 19.64
C LEU A 377 -8.04 0.94 20.40
N ILE A 378 -7.55 2.16 20.64
CA ILE A 378 -6.33 2.43 21.41
C ILE A 378 -6.62 2.54 22.91
N ASN A 379 -7.86 2.90 23.28
CA ASN A 379 -8.34 3.00 24.67
C ASN A 379 -8.95 1.67 25.11
#